data_AF-W7Y9Y9-F1
#
_entry.id   AF-W7Y9Y9-F1
#
_cell.length_a   1.000
_cell.length_b   1.000
_cell.length_c   1.000
_cell.angle_alpha   90.00
_cell.angle_beta   90.00
_cell.angle_gamma   90.00
#
_symmetry.space_group_name_H-M   'P 1'
#
loop_
_entity.id
_entity.type
_entity.pdbx_description
1 polymer ?
#
loop_
_entity_poly.entity_id
_entity_poly.type
_entity_poly.pdbx_seq_one_letter_code
_entity_poly.pdbx_strand_id
1 'polypeptide(L)'
;MLQTTINEMKKIYLLVLACLFINIITAQKVKISGNKFTLNDKEIWFNGINTPWHLFGDFGRQDFVPEWWTEEFAKYKENNINLARVWVHMSGEFSPNIDATGKVTGTNDIFWDHMDHLMDVSEQNGVYLMPALFSFDITKDGYKTTAEWRKWIQSEANIQSYIDNVLIPLLKRYDNRPYLLAWEICNEPEWMFENTEHGPQSFTDVQKMHAMLAAAIHENSSKFVTTGSAAPKWNAPIYDDWGDNEGNMFSDEALSSCINNPEAYLDFYQFHWYPWQSEWMKSPFTMTTVEYGVDDKPVIVGESEGNDVCDKFICQTVSEMYESAFNNGFDGVCAWKTPQNDGHGTFENISKATNSFFSKYPNLIYPEGYEDVPVTGISLNIASVTIEEGKKEELEAILVPNNASDKRVEWSSSDATVATVDNGIITAVSVGECTVSVSSSDGNFSSNCIVTVTERDPTNSTNIELTYKHDGAGEFFWVTNENINYANSWNLDKLEINGVDYTNKWSNSMPDKINGTYEIYYVAQFNWSHVEIVGASKNASVSKSASVSNEDKGLLDNTIKLYPNPASSEVTVSGLSGIKIIKLLSISGETLLEQSMNGKSSLIISLDDYCNGVYFISFVSVDGKLTTKKLLIK
;
A
#
# COMPACT_ATOMS: atom_id res chain seq x y z
N MET A 1 5.53 31.18 42.38
CA MET A 1 4.82 30.75 41.16
C MET A 1 5.56 29.61 40.46
N LEU A 2 6.82 29.76 40.03
CA LEU A 2 7.57 28.66 39.37
C LEU A 2 7.65 27.35 40.21
N GLN A 3 7.89 27.46 41.52
CA GLN A 3 7.98 26.28 42.41
C GLN A 3 6.64 25.55 42.59
N THR A 4 5.52 26.28 42.47
CA THR A 4 4.17 25.74 42.61
C THR A 4 3.79 24.99 41.33
N THR A 5 4.13 25.54 40.17
CA THR A 5 3.96 24.90 38.85
C THR A 5 4.81 23.64 38.70
N ILE A 6 6.05 23.63 39.21
CA ILE A 6 6.91 22.43 39.21
C ILE A 6 6.35 21.33 40.13
N ASN A 7 5.78 21.69 41.28
CA ASN A 7 5.18 20.73 42.20
C ASN A 7 3.82 20.19 41.71
N GLU A 8 3.05 20.97 40.96
CA GLU A 8 1.84 20.48 40.28
C GLU A 8 2.18 19.61 39.07
N MET A 9 3.20 19.96 38.27
CA MET A 9 3.67 19.09 37.19
C MET A 9 4.24 17.76 37.72
N LYS A 10 4.93 17.76 38.86
CA LYS A 10 5.37 16.51 39.52
C LYS A 10 4.21 15.70 40.08
N LYS A 11 3.14 16.33 40.59
CA LYS A 11 1.92 15.62 41.03
C LYS A 11 1.11 15.06 39.86
N ILE A 12 1.08 15.76 38.73
CA ILE A 12 0.46 15.26 37.48
C ILE A 12 1.30 14.12 36.90
N TYR A 13 2.64 14.23 36.88
CA TYR A 13 3.52 13.12 36.49
C TYR A 13 3.39 11.91 37.42
N LEU A 14 3.28 12.13 38.75
CA LEU A 14 3.05 11.04 39.71
C LEU A 14 1.63 10.47 39.67
N LEU A 15 0.60 11.24 39.28
CA LEU A 15 -0.76 10.72 39.07
C LEU A 15 -0.87 9.93 37.76
N VAL A 16 -0.19 10.37 36.69
CA VAL A 16 -0.10 9.63 35.43
C VAL A 16 0.69 8.33 35.61
N LEU A 17 1.76 8.34 36.42
CA LEU A 17 2.48 7.12 36.82
C LEU A 17 1.69 6.23 37.80
N ALA A 18 0.82 6.79 38.64
CA ALA A 18 0.02 6.04 39.62
C ALA A 18 -1.25 5.40 39.03
N CYS A 19 -1.75 5.88 37.88
CA CYS A 19 -2.81 5.20 37.12
C CYS A 19 -2.28 4.11 36.17
N LEU A 20 -0.95 3.91 36.10
CA LEU A 20 -0.31 2.96 35.18
C LEU A 20 0.13 1.63 35.81
N PHE A 21 -0.08 1.40 37.11
CA PHE A 21 0.37 0.16 37.75
C PHE A 21 -0.57 -0.33 38.86
N ILE A 22 -1.72 -0.89 38.50
CA ILE A 22 -2.21 -2.18 39.05
C ILE A 22 -3.09 -2.84 37.96
N ASN A 23 -2.49 -3.26 36.86
CA ASN A 23 -2.88 -4.53 36.28
C ASN A 23 -1.76 -5.48 36.67
N ILE A 24 -2.11 -6.48 37.48
CA ILE A 24 -1.26 -7.64 37.68
C ILE A 24 -0.98 -8.14 36.27
N ILE A 25 0.26 -8.02 35.80
CA ILE A 25 0.70 -8.58 34.51
C ILE A 25 0.60 -10.09 34.67
N THR A 26 -0.61 -10.62 34.49
CA THR A 26 -0.82 -12.02 34.15
C THR A 26 -0.10 -12.21 32.82
N ALA A 27 0.82 -13.18 32.80
CA ALA A 27 1.80 -13.33 31.73
C ALA A 27 1.13 -13.34 30.35
N GLN A 28 1.31 -12.28 29.56
CA GLN A 28 0.93 -12.22 28.15
C GLN A 28 1.88 -13.04 27.26
N LYS A 29 2.51 -14.08 27.83
CA LYS A 29 3.46 -14.92 27.12
C LYS A 29 2.69 -16.03 26.41
N VAL A 30 2.62 -15.92 25.09
CA VAL A 30 2.12 -16.99 24.23
C VAL A 30 3.00 -18.23 24.38
N LYS A 31 2.38 -19.40 24.41
CA LYS A 31 3.01 -20.73 24.43
C LYS A 31 2.47 -21.56 23.28
N ILE A 32 3.21 -22.57 22.88
CA ILE A 32 2.70 -23.63 22.00
C ILE A 32 2.28 -24.82 22.86
N SER A 33 1.08 -25.33 22.65
CA SER A 33 0.55 -26.53 23.29
C SER A 33 -0.02 -27.46 22.22
N GLY A 34 0.70 -28.55 21.93
CA GLY A 34 0.42 -29.37 20.74
C GLY A 34 0.70 -28.54 19.49
N ASN A 35 -0.27 -28.46 18.59
CA ASN A 35 -0.20 -27.68 17.36
C ASN A 35 -0.93 -26.33 17.44
N LYS A 36 -1.16 -25.79 18.65
CA LYS A 36 -1.88 -24.54 18.86
C LYS A 36 -1.10 -23.53 19.68
N PHE A 37 -1.28 -22.25 19.36
CA PHE A 37 -0.85 -21.16 20.25
C PHE A 37 -1.85 -20.99 21.39
N THR A 38 -1.33 -20.72 22.58
CA THR A 38 -2.13 -20.53 23.79
C THR A 38 -1.62 -19.35 24.62
N LEU A 39 -2.54 -18.64 25.24
CA LEU A 39 -2.31 -17.61 26.24
C LEU A 39 -3.03 -18.04 27.52
N ASN A 40 -2.29 -18.30 28.60
CA ASN A 40 -2.84 -18.83 29.86
C ASN A 40 -3.76 -20.05 29.65
N ASP A 41 -3.27 -21.01 28.87
CA ASP A 41 -3.93 -22.29 28.53
C ASP A 41 -5.22 -22.15 27.70
N LYS A 42 -5.54 -20.95 27.20
CA LYS A 42 -6.61 -20.71 26.22
C LYS A 42 -6.01 -20.49 24.85
N GLU A 43 -6.65 -21.02 23.82
CA GLU A 43 -6.23 -20.80 22.43
C GLU A 43 -6.22 -19.32 22.08
N ILE A 44 -5.19 -18.89 21.35
CA ILE A 44 -5.12 -17.57 20.72
C ILE A 44 -4.97 -17.77 19.21
N TRP A 45 -5.72 -16.99 18.43
CA TRP A 45 -5.64 -16.97 16.98
C TRP A 45 -5.12 -15.62 16.52
N PHE A 46 -4.16 -15.62 15.60
CA PHE A 46 -3.50 -14.40 15.14
C PHE A 46 -4.27 -13.75 13.99
N ASN A 47 -5.08 -12.77 14.35
CA ASN A 47 -5.79 -11.86 13.47
C ASN A 47 -4.83 -10.79 12.99
N GLY A 48 -3.94 -11.19 12.08
CA GLY A 48 -2.71 -10.49 11.79
C GLY A 48 -2.77 -9.61 10.54
N ILE A 49 -1.69 -8.87 10.32
CA ILE A 49 -1.50 -8.03 9.14
C ILE A 49 -0.03 -7.90 8.81
N ASN A 50 0.30 -7.81 7.52
CA ASN A 50 1.62 -7.36 7.10
C ASN A 50 1.74 -5.84 7.21
N THR A 51 2.79 -5.41 7.91
CA THR A 51 3.28 -4.03 7.97
C THR A 51 4.74 -4.09 7.58
N PRO A 52 5.03 -4.52 6.34
CA PRO A 52 6.36 -5.00 6.03
C PRO A 52 7.38 -3.86 6.12
N TRP A 53 6.96 -2.62 5.85
CA TRP A 53 7.70 -1.37 6.07
C TRP A 53 6.75 -0.15 6.06
N HIS A 54 7.24 1.01 6.53
CA HIS A 54 6.80 2.35 6.13
C HIS A 54 7.59 2.81 4.90
N LEU A 55 8.92 2.87 5.06
CA LEU A 55 9.88 3.14 4.02
C LEU A 55 10.74 1.91 3.84
N PHE A 56 10.92 1.44 2.60
CA PHE A 56 11.72 0.25 2.32
C PHE A 56 13.10 0.35 3.01
N GLY A 57 13.37 -0.56 3.96
CA GLY A 57 14.52 -0.57 4.85
C GLY A 57 14.43 0.44 6.01
N ASP A 58 13.39 0.39 6.84
CA ASP A 58 13.12 1.36 7.91
C ASP A 58 14.19 1.43 9.01
N PHE A 59 14.71 0.29 9.45
CA PHE A 59 15.49 0.23 10.68
C PHE A 59 16.97 0.53 10.40
N GLY A 60 17.49 1.61 11.01
CA GLY A 60 18.86 2.08 10.80
C GLY A 60 19.05 3.15 9.73
N ARG A 61 17.98 3.68 9.12
CA ARG A 61 18.05 4.80 8.14
C ARG A 61 17.96 6.17 8.81
N GLN A 62 18.54 7.22 8.25
CA GLN A 62 18.53 8.55 8.90
C GLN A 62 17.17 9.26 8.90
N ASP A 63 16.31 8.92 7.96
CA ASP A 63 14.97 9.48 7.71
C ASP A 63 13.85 8.56 8.21
N PHE A 64 14.08 7.84 9.31
CA PHE A 64 13.05 7.03 9.96
C PHE A 64 11.93 7.91 10.53
N VAL A 65 10.69 7.42 10.45
CA VAL A 65 9.48 8.17 10.84
C VAL A 65 8.77 7.44 12.00
N PRO A 66 9.17 7.69 13.26
CA PRO A 66 8.59 6.99 14.42
C PRO A 66 7.10 7.26 14.62
N GLU A 67 6.63 8.46 14.25
CA GLU A 67 5.21 8.84 14.38
C GLU A 67 4.32 7.95 13.50
N TRP A 68 4.77 7.59 12.29
CA TRP A 68 4.03 6.70 11.42
C TRP A 68 3.79 5.33 12.05
N TRP A 69 4.83 4.73 12.65
CA TRP A 69 4.70 3.45 13.35
C TRP A 69 3.78 3.53 14.57
N THR A 70 3.80 4.67 15.27
CA THR A 70 2.91 4.93 16.41
C THR A 70 1.44 4.97 15.96
N GLU A 71 1.15 5.72 14.90
CA GLU A 71 -0.18 5.84 14.32
C GLU A 71 -0.66 4.51 13.71
N GLU A 72 0.22 3.79 13.02
CA GLU A 72 -0.13 2.54 12.35
C GLU A 72 -0.49 1.44 13.36
N PHE A 73 0.27 1.27 14.45
CA PHE A 73 -0.07 0.31 15.51
C PHE A 73 -1.31 0.71 16.32
N ALA A 74 -1.61 2.02 16.44
CA ALA A 74 -2.86 2.47 17.04
C ALA A 74 -4.07 1.99 16.22
N LYS A 75 -4.01 2.09 14.88
CA LYS A 75 -5.06 1.57 13.99
C LYS A 75 -5.27 0.06 14.19
N TYR A 76 -4.20 -0.70 14.43
CA TYR A 76 -4.29 -2.15 14.62
C TYR A 76 -5.08 -2.52 15.87
N LYS A 77 -4.77 -1.86 16.99
CA LYS A 77 -5.55 -2.00 18.22
C LYS A 77 -7.02 -1.64 18.00
N GLU A 78 -7.29 -0.54 17.29
CA GLU A 78 -8.66 -0.07 17.02
C GLU A 78 -9.46 -0.99 16.09
N ASN A 79 -8.78 -1.89 15.35
CA ASN A 79 -9.39 -2.79 14.38
C ASN A 79 -9.19 -4.26 14.74
N ASN A 80 -8.98 -4.56 16.03
CA ASN A 80 -8.88 -5.92 16.56
C ASN A 80 -7.80 -6.79 15.89
N ILE A 81 -6.75 -6.14 15.37
CA ILE A 81 -5.55 -6.79 14.85
C ILE A 81 -4.62 -7.06 16.03
N ASN A 82 -4.24 -8.31 16.22
CA ASN A 82 -3.40 -8.72 17.36
C ASN A 82 -2.00 -9.19 16.95
N LEU A 83 -1.66 -9.22 15.66
CA LEU A 83 -0.32 -9.54 15.15
C LEU A 83 0.07 -8.61 14.00
N ALA A 84 1.28 -8.06 14.07
CA ALA A 84 1.92 -7.33 12.97
C ALA A 84 3.20 -8.04 12.54
N ARG A 85 3.27 -8.40 11.25
CA ARG A 85 4.49 -8.91 10.61
C ARG A 85 5.26 -7.76 9.97
N VAL A 86 6.55 -7.61 10.31
CA VAL A 86 7.37 -6.42 9.96
C VAL A 86 8.73 -6.87 9.44
N TRP A 87 9.26 -6.28 8.36
CA TRP A 87 10.61 -6.62 7.89
C TRP A 87 11.67 -5.70 8.51
N VAL A 88 12.83 -6.26 8.88
CA VAL A 88 13.86 -5.55 9.64
C VAL A 88 15.06 -5.15 8.77
N HIS A 89 15.87 -6.12 8.33
CA HIS A 89 17.08 -5.85 7.55
C HIS A 89 16.79 -5.77 6.05
N MET A 90 15.76 -6.47 5.55
CA MET A 90 15.34 -6.46 4.15
C MET A 90 16.52 -6.76 3.20
N SER A 91 16.92 -5.80 2.36
CA SER A 91 18.06 -5.85 1.44
C SER A 91 19.42 -5.57 2.10
N GLY A 92 19.45 -5.23 3.40
CA GLY A 92 20.64 -4.95 4.18
C GLY A 92 21.34 -3.64 3.84
N GLU A 93 20.68 -2.70 3.15
CA GLU A 93 21.31 -1.44 2.71
C GLU A 93 21.56 -0.42 3.84
N PHE A 94 20.78 -0.49 4.91
CA PHE A 94 20.88 0.47 6.04
C PHE A 94 21.47 -0.18 7.29
N SER A 95 20.99 -1.36 7.65
CA SER A 95 21.48 -2.15 8.77
C SER A 95 21.19 -3.63 8.51
N PRO A 96 22.13 -4.55 8.80
CA PRO A 96 23.39 -4.34 9.52
C PRO A 96 24.57 -3.94 8.63
N ASN A 97 25.69 -3.56 9.26
CA ASN A 97 26.95 -3.23 8.57
C ASN A 97 27.70 -4.50 8.15
N ILE A 98 28.07 -4.57 6.88
CA ILE A 98 28.82 -5.69 6.30
C ILE A 98 30.10 -5.19 5.60
N ASP A 99 31.20 -5.92 5.77
CA ASP A 99 32.47 -5.60 5.11
C ASP A 99 32.63 -6.29 3.74
N ALA A 100 33.65 -5.87 2.98
CA ALA A 100 33.91 -6.38 1.63
C ALA A 100 34.17 -7.91 1.55
N THR A 101 34.43 -8.57 2.69
CA THR A 101 34.63 -10.03 2.77
C THR A 101 33.33 -10.80 3.03
N GLY A 102 32.22 -10.08 3.27
CA GLY A 102 30.94 -10.66 3.66
C GLY A 102 30.78 -10.84 5.16
N LYS A 103 31.68 -10.28 5.99
CA LYS A 103 31.57 -10.38 7.44
C LYS A 103 30.71 -9.23 7.98
N VAL A 104 29.69 -9.58 8.77
CA VAL A 104 28.86 -8.61 9.48
C VAL A 104 29.61 -8.10 10.71
N THR A 105 29.64 -6.78 10.87
CA THR A 105 30.46 -6.09 11.88
C THR A 105 29.63 -5.49 13.01
N GLY A 106 28.29 -5.52 12.90
CA GLY A 106 27.35 -4.94 13.86
C GLY A 106 26.27 -4.15 13.13
N THR A 107 25.55 -3.30 13.86
CA THR A 107 24.56 -2.36 13.29
C THR A 107 25.14 -0.95 13.28
N ASN A 108 24.44 -0.01 12.64
CA ASN A 108 24.67 1.40 12.93
C ASN A 108 24.03 1.79 14.29
N ASP A 109 24.41 2.95 14.83
CA ASP A 109 24.01 3.36 16.19
C ASP A 109 22.49 3.58 16.34
N ILE A 110 21.85 4.13 15.31
CA ILE A 110 20.41 4.51 15.34
C ILE A 110 19.47 3.32 15.17
N PHE A 111 19.96 2.17 14.69
CA PHE A 111 19.17 0.95 14.54
C PHE A 111 18.48 0.52 15.84
N TRP A 112 19.19 0.63 16.97
CA TRP A 112 18.66 0.21 18.27
C TRP A 112 17.50 1.08 18.73
N ASP A 113 17.61 2.40 18.55
CA ASP A 113 16.55 3.35 18.89
C ASP A 113 15.26 3.06 18.08
N HIS A 114 15.39 2.69 16.81
CA HIS A 114 14.24 2.39 15.96
C HIS A 114 13.57 1.06 16.35
N MET A 115 14.38 0.04 16.66
CA MET A 115 13.87 -1.24 17.14
C MET A 115 13.22 -1.12 18.52
N ASP A 116 13.81 -0.32 19.43
CA ASP A 116 13.18 -0.02 20.73
C ASP A 116 11.81 0.63 20.53
N HIS A 117 11.72 1.62 19.64
CA HIS A 117 10.47 2.29 19.31
C HIS A 117 9.42 1.31 18.76
N LEU A 118 9.79 0.44 17.82
CA LEU A 118 8.89 -0.59 17.29
C LEU A 118 8.37 -1.52 18.38
N MET A 119 9.26 -1.98 19.26
CA MET A 119 8.90 -2.86 20.37
C MET A 119 7.97 -2.13 21.34
N ASP A 120 8.18 -0.83 21.59
CA ASP A 120 7.36 -0.01 22.49
C ASP A 120 5.96 0.21 21.92
N VAL A 121 5.82 0.56 20.64
CA VAL A 121 4.49 0.75 20.04
C VAL A 121 3.69 -0.55 19.95
N SER A 122 4.36 -1.69 19.73
CA SER A 122 3.76 -3.03 19.80
C SER A 122 3.18 -3.30 21.19
N GLU A 123 3.97 -3.09 22.25
CA GLU A 123 3.53 -3.34 23.64
C GLU A 123 2.44 -2.36 24.11
N GLN A 124 2.56 -1.08 23.79
CA GLN A 124 1.57 -0.05 24.15
C GLN A 124 0.19 -0.33 23.52
N ASN A 125 0.19 -0.90 22.32
CA ASN A 125 -1.04 -1.21 21.59
C ASN A 125 -1.56 -2.62 21.82
N GLY A 126 -0.76 -3.47 22.48
CA GLY A 126 -1.11 -4.86 22.72
C GLY A 126 -1.20 -5.70 21.45
N VAL A 127 -0.36 -5.38 20.47
CA VAL A 127 -0.27 -6.07 19.17
C VAL A 127 1.02 -6.86 19.17
N TYR A 128 0.94 -8.18 19.01
CA TYR A 128 2.12 -9.01 18.89
C TYR A 128 2.94 -8.64 17.65
N LEU A 129 4.25 -8.81 17.75
CA LEU A 129 5.20 -8.50 16.69
C LEU A 129 5.88 -9.79 16.23
N MET A 130 5.96 -9.95 14.91
CA MET A 130 6.76 -10.98 14.25
C MET A 130 7.71 -10.31 13.26
N PRO A 131 8.94 -9.95 13.67
CA PRO A 131 9.92 -9.35 12.79
C PRO A 131 10.57 -10.40 11.89
N ALA A 132 10.50 -10.20 10.58
CA ALA A 132 11.31 -10.90 9.59
C ALA A 132 12.69 -10.24 9.51
N LEU A 133 13.72 -10.96 9.96
CA LEU A 133 15.09 -10.45 10.02
C LEU A 133 15.57 -10.07 8.62
N PHE A 134 15.43 -10.96 7.65
CA PHE A 134 15.82 -10.76 6.26
C PHE A 134 14.63 -10.87 5.30
N SER A 135 14.82 -10.39 4.06
CA SER A 135 14.01 -10.81 2.90
C SER A 135 14.92 -11.38 1.83
N PHE A 136 14.34 -12.09 0.85
CA PHE A 136 15.05 -12.55 -0.35
C PHE A 136 15.88 -11.46 -1.02
N ASP A 137 15.46 -10.19 -0.93
CA ASP A 137 16.17 -9.02 -1.45
C ASP A 137 17.63 -8.91 -0.98
N ILE A 138 18.00 -9.50 0.17
CA ILE A 138 19.35 -9.44 0.73
C ILE A 138 20.43 -9.90 -0.26
N THR A 139 20.08 -10.77 -1.22
CA THR A 139 20.99 -11.25 -2.28
C THR A 139 20.61 -10.79 -3.69
N LYS A 140 19.55 -9.98 -3.84
CA LYS A 140 19.03 -9.53 -5.14
C LYS A 140 19.92 -8.47 -5.78
N ASP A 141 20.04 -8.51 -7.10
CA ASP A 141 20.72 -7.48 -7.89
C ASP A 141 20.09 -6.09 -7.68
N GLY A 142 20.90 -5.04 -7.78
CA GLY A 142 20.44 -3.64 -7.73
C GLY A 142 20.68 -2.93 -6.39
N TYR A 143 21.00 -3.65 -5.32
CA TYR A 143 21.34 -3.05 -4.01
C TYR A 143 22.86 -2.88 -3.82
N LYS A 144 23.25 -1.93 -2.97
CA LYS A 144 24.68 -1.54 -2.81
C LYS A 144 25.58 -2.63 -2.26
N THR A 145 25.06 -3.43 -1.33
CA THR A 145 25.81 -4.44 -0.56
C THR A 145 25.54 -5.87 -1.00
N THR A 146 24.84 -6.06 -2.13
CA THR A 146 24.47 -7.39 -2.64
C THR A 146 25.69 -8.32 -2.77
N ALA A 147 26.82 -7.81 -3.28
CA ALA A 147 28.01 -8.64 -3.49
C ALA A 147 28.61 -9.19 -2.18
N GLU A 148 28.52 -8.42 -1.10
CA GLU A 148 28.94 -8.81 0.24
C GLU A 148 27.97 -9.82 0.85
N TRP A 149 26.67 -9.60 0.71
CA TRP A 149 25.63 -10.52 1.21
C TRP A 149 25.64 -11.89 0.52
N ARG A 150 25.97 -11.92 -0.77
CA ARG A 150 26.21 -13.20 -1.48
C ARG A 150 27.41 -13.97 -0.92
N LYS A 151 28.49 -13.29 -0.51
CA LYS A 151 29.62 -13.93 0.18
C LYS A 151 29.25 -14.35 1.60
N TRP A 152 28.32 -13.64 2.23
CA TRP A 152 27.88 -13.92 3.58
C TRP A 152 27.14 -15.26 3.66
N ILE A 153 26.11 -15.45 2.84
CA ILE A 153 25.27 -16.67 2.88
C ILE A 153 26.04 -17.93 2.47
N GLN A 154 27.11 -17.79 1.67
CA GLN A 154 27.97 -18.89 1.21
C GLN A 154 29.03 -19.34 2.24
N SER A 155 29.09 -18.74 3.43
CA SER A 155 30.15 -18.99 4.42
C SER A 155 29.62 -19.05 5.84
N GLU A 156 29.79 -20.21 6.50
CA GLU A 156 29.43 -20.40 7.91
C GLU A 156 30.09 -19.37 8.84
N ALA A 157 31.35 -19.03 8.60
CA ALA A 157 32.05 -18.02 9.39
C ALA A 157 31.45 -16.62 9.22
N ASN A 158 30.92 -16.33 8.03
CA ASN A 158 30.24 -15.06 7.78
C ASN A 158 28.83 -15.05 8.40
N ILE A 159 28.06 -16.14 8.28
CA ILE A 159 26.78 -16.30 8.98
C ILE A 159 26.97 -16.13 10.49
N GLN A 160 27.99 -16.80 11.06
CA GLN A 160 28.33 -16.68 12.49
C GLN A 160 28.65 -15.23 12.89
N SER A 161 29.27 -14.45 12.01
CA SER A 161 29.54 -13.04 12.30
C SER A 161 28.26 -12.19 12.46
N TYR A 162 27.17 -12.51 11.75
CA TYR A 162 25.87 -11.89 11.98
C TYR A 162 25.29 -12.35 13.31
N ILE A 163 25.38 -13.65 13.60
CA ILE A 163 24.90 -14.25 14.85
C ILE A 163 25.54 -13.53 16.05
N ASP A 164 26.86 -13.42 16.05
CA ASP A 164 27.61 -12.87 17.18
C ASP A 164 27.42 -11.34 17.34
N ASN A 165 27.44 -10.61 16.23
CA ASN A 165 27.52 -9.14 16.26
C ASN A 165 26.15 -8.45 16.19
N VAL A 166 25.09 -9.15 15.81
CA VAL A 166 23.74 -8.56 15.62
C VAL A 166 22.67 -9.40 16.28
N LEU A 167 22.54 -10.68 15.89
CA LEU A 167 21.41 -11.51 16.34
C LEU A 167 21.42 -11.70 17.86
N ILE A 168 22.49 -12.24 18.46
CA ILE A 168 22.55 -12.47 19.90
C ILE A 168 22.32 -11.19 20.72
N PRO A 169 22.93 -10.03 20.38
CA PRO A 169 22.60 -8.76 21.02
C PRO A 169 21.10 -8.40 20.94
N LEU A 170 20.49 -8.59 19.77
CA LEU A 170 19.08 -8.31 19.52
C LEU A 170 18.16 -9.25 20.31
N LEU A 171 18.46 -10.55 20.35
CA LEU A 171 17.74 -11.53 21.15
C LEU A 171 17.77 -11.19 22.64
N LYS A 172 18.96 -10.94 23.18
CA LYS A 172 19.13 -10.61 24.61
C LYS A 172 18.42 -9.31 25.01
N ARG A 173 18.34 -8.34 24.09
CA ARG A 173 17.68 -7.06 24.34
C ARG A 173 16.16 -7.21 24.46
N TYR A 174 15.55 -8.09 23.68
CA TYR A 174 14.10 -8.15 23.52
C TYR A 174 13.43 -9.45 24.03
N ASP A 175 14.18 -10.42 24.56
CA ASP A 175 13.63 -11.70 25.04
C ASP A 175 12.53 -11.55 26.11
N ASN A 176 12.62 -10.53 26.96
CA ASN A 176 11.63 -10.29 28.01
C ASN A 176 10.39 -9.51 27.54
N ARG A 177 10.32 -9.08 26.27
CA ARG A 177 9.22 -8.26 25.73
C ARG A 177 7.99 -9.14 25.48
N PRO A 178 6.86 -8.94 26.18
CA PRO A 178 5.72 -9.88 26.12
C PRO A 178 5.08 -9.96 24.73
N TYR A 179 5.05 -8.85 24.00
CA TYR A 179 4.44 -8.77 22.68
C TYR A 179 5.38 -9.10 21.52
N LEU A 180 6.64 -9.45 21.76
CA LEU A 180 7.44 -10.10 20.73
C LEU A 180 7.06 -11.58 20.67
N LEU A 181 6.39 -12.01 19.59
CA LEU A 181 5.93 -13.37 19.41
C LEU A 181 7.07 -14.30 18.97
N ALA A 182 7.69 -13.95 17.85
CA ALA A 182 8.64 -14.80 17.14
C ALA A 182 9.66 -13.96 16.38
N TRP A 183 10.78 -14.57 16.03
CA TRP A 183 11.69 -14.10 15.00
C TRP A 183 11.46 -14.92 13.73
N GLU A 184 11.09 -14.26 12.65
CA GLU A 184 11.11 -14.87 11.34
C GLU A 184 12.51 -14.70 10.75
N ILE A 185 13.12 -15.79 10.31
CA ILE A 185 14.49 -15.77 9.80
C ILE A 185 14.57 -14.98 8.49
N CYS A 186 13.73 -15.35 7.52
CA CYS A 186 13.74 -14.71 6.22
C CYS A 186 12.35 -14.78 5.57
N ASN A 187 11.96 -13.67 4.96
CA ASN A 187 10.85 -13.59 4.02
C ASN A 187 11.24 -14.19 2.67
N GLU A 188 10.47 -15.18 2.21
CA GLU A 188 10.51 -15.82 0.89
C GLU A 188 11.91 -16.26 0.43
N PRO A 189 12.68 -16.98 1.26
CA PRO A 189 14.07 -17.30 0.98
C PRO A 189 14.26 -18.14 -0.30
N GLU A 190 13.21 -18.74 -0.82
CA GLU A 190 13.24 -19.59 -2.01
C GLU A 190 13.60 -18.83 -3.28
N TRP A 191 13.22 -17.56 -3.37
CA TRP A 191 13.59 -16.71 -4.50
C TRP A 191 15.10 -16.52 -4.61
N MET A 192 15.86 -16.68 -3.52
CA MET A 192 17.31 -16.54 -3.56
C MET A 192 17.99 -17.61 -4.45
N PHE A 193 17.40 -18.80 -4.59
CA PHE A 193 17.98 -19.88 -5.40
C PHE A 193 17.14 -20.24 -6.64
N GLU A 194 15.86 -19.88 -6.68
CA GLU A 194 15.01 -20.03 -7.88
C GLU A 194 15.31 -18.96 -8.93
N ASN A 195 15.57 -17.71 -8.49
CA ASN A 195 15.68 -16.58 -9.40
C ASN A 195 17.14 -16.20 -9.66
N THR A 196 17.49 -16.05 -10.94
CA THR A 196 18.87 -15.75 -11.37
C THR A 196 19.37 -14.37 -10.93
N GLU A 197 18.47 -13.43 -10.62
CA GLU A 197 18.79 -12.09 -10.11
C GLU A 197 19.40 -12.09 -8.70
N HIS A 198 19.45 -13.25 -8.03
CA HIS A 198 20.10 -13.43 -6.72
C HIS A 198 21.54 -13.93 -6.81
N GLY A 199 22.04 -14.12 -8.04
CA GLY A 199 23.34 -14.73 -8.28
C GLY A 199 23.34 -16.22 -7.88
N PRO A 200 24.51 -16.86 -7.80
CA PRO A 200 24.61 -18.30 -7.59
C PRO A 200 24.42 -18.69 -6.11
N GLN A 201 23.23 -18.45 -5.54
CA GLN A 201 22.89 -19.02 -4.23
C GLN A 201 22.40 -20.44 -4.42
N SER A 202 22.94 -21.36 -3.63
CA SER A 202 22.41 -22.72 -3.62
C SER A 202 21.30 -22.86 -2.59
N PHE A 203 20.38 -23.79 -2.84
CA PHE A 203 19.42 -24.26 -1.84
C PHE A 203 20.11 -24.60 -0.50
N THR A 204 21.26 -25.28 -0.55
CA THR A 204 22.02 -25.68 0.65
C THR A 204 22.55 -24.48 1.44
N ASP A 205 22.97 -23.39 0.78
CA ASP A 205 23.43 -22.18 1.48
C ASP A 205 22.26 -21.53 2.24
N VAL A 206 21.10 -21.43 1.60
CA VAL A 206 19.88 -20.88 2.21
C VAL A 206 19.42 -21.75 3.37
N GLN A 207 19.34 -23.07 3.21
CA GLN A 207 18.95 -23.99 4.28
C GLN A 207 19.92 -23.91 5.47
N LYS A 208 21.23 -23.83 5.21
CA LYS A 208 22.25 -23.71 6.26
C LYS A 208 22.13 -22.41 7.03
N MET A 209 21.90 -21.29 6.35
CA MET A 209 21.63 -20.01 7.00
C MET A 209 20.44 -20.13 7.96
N HIS A 210 19.33 -20.74 7.53
CA HIS A 210 18.17 -20.95 8.40
C HIS A 210 18.50 -21.83 9.60
N ALA A 211 19.19 -22.95 9.39
CA ALA A 211 19.55 -23.85 10.46
C ALA A 211 20.44 -23.18 11.52
N MET A 212 21.45 -22.40 11.10
CA MET A 212 22.35 -21.68 12.00
C MET A 212 21.63 -20.58 12.79
N LEU A 213 20.75 -19.81 12.14
CA LEU A 213 20.02 -18.74 12.80
C LEU A 213 18.95 -19.30 13.75
N ALA A 214 18.23 -20.36 13.37
CA ALA A 214 17.26 -21.04 14.23
C ALA A 214 17.90 -21.54 15.52
N ALA A 215 19.01 -22.30 15.40
CA ALA A 215 19.76 -22.78 16.56
C ALA A 215 20.25 -21.63 17.46
N ALA A 216 20.81 -20.57 16.87
CA ALA A 216 21.25 -19.42 17.64
C ALA A 216 20.11 -18.73 18.40
N ILE A 217 18.90 -18.68 17.83
CA ILE A 217 17.72 -18.13 18.50
C ILE A 217 17.31 -19.00 19.68
N HIS A 218 17.12 -20.30 19.50
CA HIS A 218 16.73 -21.21 20.60
C HIS A 218 17.78 -21.26 21.72
N GLU A 219 19.06 -21.16 21.40
CA GLU A 219 20.15 -21.15 22.38
C GLU A 219 20.21 -19.84 23.21
N ASN A 220 19.63 -18.74 22.73
CA ASN A 220 19.82 -17.40 23.32
C ASN A 220 18.52 -16.63 23.61
N SER A 221 17.36 -17.20 23.29
CA SER A 221 16.05 -16.55 23.38
C SER A 221 14.97 -17.56 23.74
N SER A 222 13.94 -17.08 24.41
CA SER A 222 12.71 -17.84 24.70
C SER A 222 11.58 -17.55 23.69
N LYS A 223 11.90 -16.81 22.63
CA LYS A 223 10.99 -16.45 21.52
C LYS A 223 10.96 -17.52 20.45
N PHE A 224 9.83 -17.62 19.77
CA PHE A 224 9.65 -18.61 18.72
C PHE A 224 10.46 -18.28 17.46
N VAL A 225 10.72 -19.29 16.63
CA VAL A 225 11.38 -19.20 15.33
C VAL A 225 10.43 -19.66 14.22
N THR A 226 10.41 -18.93 13.12
CA THR A 226 9.70 -19.35 11.88
C THR A 226 10.44 -18.88 10.63
N THR A 227 9.93 -19.24 9.45
CA THR A 227 10.37 -18.73 8.15
C THR A 227 9.17 -18.51 7.25
N GLY A 228 9.06 -17.35 6.60
CA GLY A 228 7.95 -17.03 5.70
C GLY A 228 8.20 -17.60 4.32
N SER A 229 7.83 -18.86 4.09
CA SER A 229 8.05 -19.52 2.79
C SER A 229 7.15 -18.93 1.70
N ALA A 230 7.69 -18.67 0.51
CA ALA A 230 6.96 -18.04 -0.59
C ALA A 230 5.71 -18.80 -1.04
N ALA A 231 5.64 -20.10 -0.77
CA ALA A 231 4.49 -20.92 -1.07
C ALA A 231 4.47 -22.22 -0.25
N PRO A 232 3.31 -22.87 -0.06
CA PRO A 232 3.22 -24.14 0.68
C PRO A 232 4.20 -25.21 0.19
N LYS A 233 4.56 -25.23 -1.11
CA LYS A 233 5.34 -26.32 -1.71
C LYS A 233 6.73 -26.57 -1.11
N TRP A 234 7.29 -25.58 -0.43
CA TRP A 234 8.61 -25.65 0.18
C TRP A 234 8.59 -25.86 1.69
N ASN A 235 7.42 -25.70 2.31
CA ASN A 235 7.25 -25.79 3.76
C ASN A 235 6.18 -26.82 4.17
N ALA A 236 5.59 -27.52 3.19
CA ALA A 236 4.62 -28.59 3.39
C ALA A 236 4.98 -29.82 2.54
N PRO A 237 4.84 -31.05 3.07
CA PRO A 237 5.08 -32.28 2.31
C PRO A 237 4.04 -32.56 1.22
N ILE A 238 2.84 -31.99 1.32
CA ILE A 238 1.76 -32.14 0.34
C ILE A 238 1.20 -30.74 0.10
N TYR A 239 1.10 -30.31 -1.15
CA TYR A 239 0.60 -28.97 -1.48
C TYR A 239 -0.34 -28.94 -2.69
N ASP A 240 -0.59 -30.08 -3.32
CA ASP A 240 -1.49 -30.24 -4.45
C ASP A 240 -2.28 -31.56 -4.42
N ASP A 241 -3.20 -31.72 -5.38
CA ASP A 241 -4.02 -32.94 -5.52
C ASP A 241 -3.25 -34.11 -6.18
N TRP A 242 -2.08 -33.84 -6.76
CA TRP A 242 -1.29 -34.81 -7.53
C TRP A 242 -0.34 -35.61 -6.64
N GLY A 243 -0.15 -35.16 -5.40
CA GLY A 243 0.78 -35.75 -4.44
C GLY A 243 2.22 -35.37 -4.75
N ASP A 244 2.44 -34.25 -5.44
CA ASP A 244 3.79 -33.73 -5.66
C ASP A 244 4.37 -33.27 -4.32
N ASN A 245 5.65 -33.58 -4.12
CA ASN A 245 6.36 -33.39 -2.87
C ASN A 245 7.79 -32.94 -3.17
N GLU A 246 7.99 -31.62 -3.32
CA GLU A 246 9.31 -30.98 -3.30
C GLU A 246 10.00 -31.12 -1.92
N GLY A 247 9.26 -31.56 -0.88
CA GLY A 247 9.75 -31.77 0.48
C GLY A 247 9.63 -30.51 1.33
N ASN A 248 9.35 -30.69 2.62
CA ASN A 248 9.48 -29.59 3.59
C ASN A 248 10.97 -29.29 3.81
N MET A 249 11.44 -28.26 3.13
CA MET A 249 12.84 -27.81 3.11
C MET A 249 13.31 -27.28 4.48
N PHE A 250 12.38 -26.86 5.33
CA PHE A 250 12.65 -26.27 6.63
C PHE A 250 12.08 -27.10 7.78
N SER A 251 11.80 -28.39 7.54
CA SER A 251 11.43 -29.33 8.59
C SER A 251 12.51 -29.46 9.65
N ASP A 252 12.13 -29.89 10.86
CA ASP A 252 13.05 -30.15 11.96
C ASP A 252 14.21 -31.08 11.53
N GLU A 253 13.92 -32.15 10.79
CA GLU A 253 14.95 -33.06 10.27
C GLU A 253 15.87 -32.36 9.25
N ALA A 254 15.31 -31.58 8.33
CA ALA A 254 16.07 -30.87 7.31
C ALA A 254 17.03 -29.83 7.92
N LEU A 255 16.56 -29.03 8.88
CA LEU A 255 17.38 -28.00 9.54
C LEU A 255 18.40 -28.62 10.51
N SER A 256 17.98 -29.53 11.39
CA SER A 256 18.87 -30.12 12.39
C SER A 256 19.99 -30.96 11.77
N SER A 257 19.71 -31.71 10.70
CA SER A 257 20.72 -32.50 9.99
C SER A 257 21.68 -31.66 9.16
N CYS A 258 21.25 -30.47 8.70
CA CYS A 258 22.06 -29.55 7.89
C CYS A 258 23.35 -29.12 8.63
N ILE A 259 23.25 -28.91 9.95
CA ILE A 259 24.39 -28.48 10.79
C ILE A 259 24.67 -29.41 11.98
N ASN A 260 23.97 -30.55 12.06
CA ASN A 260 24.02 -31.49 13.18
C ASN A 260 23.81 -30.80 14.55
N ASN A 261 22.76 -29.97 14.65
CA ASN A 261 22.34 -29.29 15.88
C ASN A 261 20.83 -29.51 16.11
N PRO A 262 20.41 -30.18 17.20
CA PRO A 262 18.99 -30.42 17.48
C PRO A 262 18.20 -29.14 17.80
N GLU A 263 18.87 -28.03 18.12
CA GLU A 263 18.22 -26.73 18.34
C GLU A 263 17.88 -26.02 17.01
N ALA A 264 18.28 -26.56 15.85
CA ALA A 264 17.90 -26.01 14.55
C ALA A 264 16.54 -26.57 14.10
N TYR A 265 15.46 -25.87 14.45
CA TYR A 265 14.09 -26.20 14.05
C TYR A 265 13.22 -24.94 13.96
N LEU A 266 12.01 -25.06 13.41
CA LEU A 266 10.99 -24.00 13.47
C LEU A 266 9.94 -24.37 14.52
N ASP A 267 9.51 -23.40 15.35
CA ASP A 267 8.46 -23.63 16.35
C ASP A 267 7.08 -23.74 15.71
N PHE A 268 6.87 -23.04 14.58
CA PHE A 268 5.64 -23.07 13.81
C PHE A 268 5.94 -22.83 12.33
N TYR A 269 5.11 -23.40 11.47
CA TYR A 269 5.22 -23.21 10.03
C TYR A 269 4.56 -21.90 9.60
N GLN A 270 5.13 -21.31 8.55
CA GLN A 270 4.56 -20.15 7.90
C GLN A 270 4.77 -20.29 6.40
N PHE A 271 3.70 -20.12 5.63
CA PHE A 271 3.80 -20.02 4.19
C PHE A 271 2.84 -18.98 3.65
N HIS A 272 3.22 -18.42 2.51
CA HIS A 272 2.52 -17.37 1.83
C HIS A 272 1.61 -17.95 0.77
N TRP A 273 0.56 -17.22 0.42
CA TRP A 273 -0.26 -17.58 -0.71
C TRP A 273 -0.77 -16.38 -1.48
N TYR A 274 -0.72 -16.45 -2.81
CA TYR A 274 -1.36 -15.46 -3.68
C TYR A 274 -2.19 -16.15 -4.77
N PRO A 275 -3.25 -15.51 -5.30
CA PRO A 275 -4.22 -16.14 -6.22
C PRO A 275 -3.57 -16.84 -7.41
N TRP A 276 -2.51 -16.25 -7.98
CA TRP A 276 -1.78 -16.82 -9.10
C TRP A 276 -1.27 -18.24 -8.80
N GLN A 277 -0.85 -18.52 -7.57
CA GLN A 277 -0.32 -19.82 -7.16
C GLN A 277 -1.35 -20.96 -7.25
N SER A 278 -2.64 -20.64 -7.24
CA SER A 278 -3.75 -21.62 -7.24
C SER A 278 -3.77 -22.51 -8.48
N GLU A 279 -3.04 -22.14 -9.54
CA GLU A 279 -2.85 -22.98 -10.71
C GLU A 279 -1.94 -24.19 -10.47
N TRP A 280 -1.03 -24.10 -9.51
CA TRP A 280 -0.03 -25.13 -9.24
C TRP A 280 -0.15 -25.76 -7.85
N MET A 281 -0.76 -25.08 -6.90
CA MET A 281 -0.91 -25.57 -5.53
C MET A 281 -2.23 -25.12 -4.92
N LYS A 282 -2.69 -25.84 -3.91
CA LYS A 282 -3.93 -25.49 -3.21
C LYS A 282 -3.73 -24.26 -2.35
N SER A 283 -4.83 -23.53 -2.15
CA SER A 283 -4.88 -22.38 -1.27
C SER A 283 -5.04 -22.82 0.19
N PRO A 284 -4.41 -22.14 1.16
CA PRO A 284 -4.68 -22.36 2.58
C PRO A 284 -6.15 -22.09 2.96
N PHE A 285 -6.89 -21.39 2.10
CA PHE A 285 -8.31 -21.10 2.29
C PHE A 285 -9.24 -22.18 1.72
N THR A 286 -8.69 -23.22 1.09
CA THR A 286 -9.45 -24.37 0.56
C THR A 286 -8.90 -25.73 0.94
N MET A 287 -7.73 -25.78 1.60
CA MET A 287 -7.07 -27.01 2.07
C MET A 287 -6.68 -26.87 3.55
N THR A 288 -6.83 -27.96 4.30
CA THR A 288 -6.57 -28.01 5.74
C THR A 288 -5.11 -28.25 6.07
N THR A 289 -4.66 -27.84 7.26
CA THR A 289 -3.28 -28.11 7.73
C THR A 289 -2.96 -29.61 7.80
N VAL A 290 -3.96 -30.44 8.07
CA VAL A 290 -3.85 -31.91 8.03
C VAL A 290 -3.60 -32.41 6.61
N GLU A 291 -4.31 -31.88 5.62
CA GLU A 291 -4.11 -32.24 4.22
C GLU A 291 -2.74 -31.79 3.70
N TYR A 292 -2.25 -30.65 4.17
CA TYR A 292 -0.88 -30.20 3.90
C TYR A 292 0.18 -31.07 4.59
N GLY A 293 -0.19 -31.82 5.64
CA GLY A 293 0.73 -32.63 6.44
C GLY A 293 1.63 -31.80 7.36
N VAL A 294 1.12 -30.69 7.88
CA VAL A 294 1.85 -29.72 8.73
C VAL A 294 1.13 -29.48 10.07
N ASP A 295 0.23 -30.38 10.47
CA ASP A 295 -0.58 -30.26 11.68
C ASP A 295 0.16 -30.69 12.97
N ASP A 296 1.46 -30.97 12.88
CA ASP A 296 2.33 -31.29 14.02
C ASP A 296 2.78 -30.03 14.80
N LYS A 297 2.67 -28.85 14.19
CA LYS A 297 2.98 -27.54 14.77
C LYS A 297 1.87 -26.53 14.43
N PRO A 298 1.81 -25.38 15.12
CA PRO A 298 0.97 -24.29 14.65
C PRO A 298 1.37 -23.84 13.24
N VAL A 299 0.41 -23.27 12.50
CA VAL A 299 0.63 -22.80 11.13
C VAL A 299 -0.01 -21.44 10.91
N ILE A 300 0.77 -20.46 10.47
CA ILE A 300 0.28 -19.12 10.12
C ILE A 300 0.37 -18.92 8.60
N VAL A 301 -0.70 -18.38 8.00
CA VAL A 301 -0.61 -17.83 6.64
C VAL A 301 0.12 -16.49 6.73
N GLY A 302 1.41 -16.49 6.41
CA GLY A 302 2.34 -15.37 6.66
C GLY A 302 2.14 -14.16 5.75
N GLU A 303 1.67 -14.44 4.54
CA GLU A 303 1.19 -13.46 3.58
C GLU A 303 0.01 -14.05 2.82
N SER A 304 -0.98 -13.21 2.54
CA SER A 304 -2.04 -13.52 1.59
C SER A 304 -2.48 -12.27 0.85
N GLU A 305 -3.17 -12.43 -0.27
CA GLU A 305 -3.91 -11.32 -0.88
C GLU A 305 -4.81 -10.64 0.16
N GLY A 306 -4.67 -9.32 0.28
CA GLY A 306 -5.45 -8.43 1.14
C GLY A 306 -6.63 -7.77 0.42
N ASN A 307 -6.99 -8.28 -0.76
CA ASN A 307 -8.19 -7.94 -1.52
C ASN A 307 -9.09 -9.16 -1.66
N ASP A 308 -10.36 -8.91 -1.99
CA ASP A 308 -11.29 -9.98 -2.34
C ASP A 308 -10.80 -10.71 -3.59
N VAL A 309 -10.82 -12.04 -3.55
CA VAL A 309 -10.37 -12.89 -4.65
C VAL A 309 -11.58 -13.58 -5.24
N CYS A 310 -11.76 -13.48 -6.55
CA CYS A 310 -12.76 -14.29 -7.25
C CYS A 310 -12.26 -14.72 -8.62
N ASP A 311 -11.80 -15.98 -8.68
CA ASP A 311 -11.36 -16.66 -9.89
C ASP A 311 -11.95 -18.08 -9.97
N LYS A 312 -11.38 -18.93 -10.84
CA LYS A 312 -11.86 -20.31 -11.05
C LYS A 312 -11.48 -21.28 -9.93
N PHE A 313 -10.56 -20.92 -9.05
CA PHE A 313 -10.03 -21.75 -7.97
C PHE A 313 -10.62 -21.35 -6.61
N ILE A 314 -10.79 -20.05 -6.38
CA ILE A 314 -11.33 -19.51 -5.14
C ILE A 314 -12.16 -18.25 -5.44
N CYS A 315 -13.31 -18.13 -4.77
CA CYS A 315 -14.11 -16.91 -4.77
C CYS A 315 -14.54 -16.60 -3.33
N GLN A 316 -13.75 -15.78 -2.66
CA GLN A 316 -13.89 -15.42 -1.25
C GLN A 316 -13.47 -13.96 -1.04
N THR A 317 -14.22 -13.26 -0.20
CA THR A 317 -13.80 -11.98 0.38
C THR A 317 -12.65 -12.17 1.37
N VAL A 318 -11.93 -11.11 1.73
CA VAL A 318 -10.88 -11.19 2.77
C VAL A 318 -11.44 -11.69 4.10
N SER A 319 -12.68 -11.32 4.44
CA SER A 319 -13.36 -11.82 5.64
C SER A 319 -13.57 -13.34 5.61
N GLU A 320 -13.99 -13.87 4.46
CA GLU A 320 -14.18 -15.31 4.26
C GLU A 320 -12.85 -16.07 4.26
N MET A 321 -11.77 -15.46 3.75
CA MET A 321 -10.43 -16.07 3.79
C MET A 321 -9.93 -16.24 5.24
N TYR A 322 -10.10 -15.24 6.11
CA TYR A 322 -9.73 -15.36 7.54
C TYR A 322 -10.52 -16.47 8.24
N GLU A 323 -11.83 -16.53 8.01
CA GLU A 323 -12.67 -17.58 8.58
C GLU A 323 -12.36 -18.96 8.01
N SER A 324 -12.07 -19.05 6.70
CA SER A 324 -11.68 -20.31 6.06
C SER A 324 -10.36 -20.83 6.60
N ALA A 325 -9.34 -19.98 6.76
CA ALA A 325 -8.07 -20.37 7.35
C ALA A 325 -8.26 -20.94 8.77
N PHE A 326 -9.04 -20.27 9.63
CA PHE A 326 -9.36 -20.77 10.96
C PHE A 326 -10.06 -22.14 10.90
N ASN A 327 -11.10 -22.29 10.06
CA ASN A 327 -11.81 -23.55 9.89
C ASN A 327 -10.92 -24.68 9.32
N ASN A 328 -9.90 -24.31 8.54
CA ASN A 328 -8.93 -25.22 7.94
C ASN A 328 -7.78 -25.60 8.89
N GLY A 329 -7.82 -25.11 10.13
CA GLY A 329 -6.88 -25.50 11.19
C GLY A 329 -5.68 -24.57 11.35
N PHE A 330 -5.56 -23.52 10.54
CA PHE A 330 -4.50 -22.50 10.68
C PHE A 330 -4.71 -21.65 11.94
N ASP A 331 -3.62 -21.10 12.45
CA ASP A 331 -3.54 -20.36 13.72
C ASP A 331 -3.40 -18.85 13.52
N GLY A 332 -3.43 -18.39 12.28
CA GLY A 332 -3.45 -16.98 11.96
C GLY A 332 -3.35 -16.69 10.48
N VAL A 333 -3.70 -15.46 10.13
CA VAL A 333 -3.50 -14.90 8.78
C VAL A 333 -2.89 -13.52 8.94
N CYS A 334 -1.83 -13.24 8.19
CA CYS A 334 -1.28 -11.91 8.00
C CYS A 334 -1.54 -11.49 6.55
N ALA A 335 -2.67 -10.83 6.28
CA ALA A 335 -2.93 -10.36 4.92
C ALA A 335 -1.95 -9.25 4.50
N TRP A 336 -1.60 -9.22 3.22
CA TRP A 336 -0.61 -8.31 2.66
C TRP A 336 -1.19 -6.90 2.45
N LYS A 337 -0.41 -5.89 2.87
CA LYS A 337 -0.56 -4.51 2.41
C LYS A 337 0.80 -3.82 2.45
N THR A 338 0.94 -2.78 1.64
CA THR A 338 2.02 -1.80 1.77
C THR A 338 1.46 -0.40 1.95
N PRO A 339 2.18 0.53 2.59
CA PRO A 339 1.75 1.92 2.71
C PRO A 339 1.55 2.60 1.35
N GLN A 340 2.28 2.14 0.32
CA GLN A 340 2.20 2.65 -1.05
C GLN A 340 1.06 2.04 -1.85
N ASN A 341 0.39 1.01 -1.33
CA ASN A 341 -0.60 0.19 -2.03
C ASN A 341 -0.07 -0.32 -3.38
N ASP A 342 0.67 -1.42 -3.32
CA ASP A 342 1.15 -2.16 -4.50
C ASP A 342 0.05 -2.93 -5.26
N GLY A 343 -1.20 -2.83 -4.83
CA GLY A 343 -2.33 -3.48 -5.46
C GLY A 343 -2.68 -4.85 -4.87
N HIS A 344 -1.93 -5.35 -3.88
CA HIS A 344 -2.19 -6.66 -3.25
C HIS A 344 -2.98 -6.58 -1.95
N GLY A 345 -3.37 -5.39 -1.51
CA GLY A 345 -4.27 -5.24 -0.37
C GLY A 345 -4.31 -3.83 0.20
N THR A 346 -5.34 -3.56 1.00
CA THR A 346 -5.51 -2.28 1.68
C THR A 346 -5.81 -2.49 3.16
N PHE A 347 -5.47 -1.51 3.99
CA PHE A 347 -5.86 -1.52 5.39
C PHE A 347 -7.38 -1.62 5.56
N GLU A 348 -8.16 -0.98 4.68
CA GLU A 348 -9.62 -0.99 4.75
C GLU A 348 -10.21 -2.40 4.57
N ASN A 349 -9.70 -3.16 3.59
CA ASN A 349 -10.16 -4.54 3.38
C ASN A 349 -9.76 -5.46 4.55
N ILE A 350 -8.53 -5.32 5.04
CA ILE A 350 -8.01 -6.16 6.12
C ILE A 350 -8.68 -5.81 7.46
N SER A 351 -8.92 -4.53 7.74
CA SER A 351 -9.67 -4.09 8.94
C SER A 351 -11.11 -4.59 8.94
N LYS A 352 -11.78 -4.64 7.77
CA LYS A 352 -13.10 -5.29 7.65
C LYS A 352 -13.04 -6.77 8.03
N ALA A 353 -12.05 -7.51 7.51
CA ALA A 353 -11.88 -8.93 7.81
C ALA A 353 -11.58 -9.21 9.28
N THR A 354 -10.63 -8.48 9.85
CA THR A 354 -10.20 -8.64 11.24
C THR A 354 -11.30 -8.27 12.23
N ASN A 355 -12.06 -7.20 11.98
CA ASN A 355 -13.24 -6.84 12.78
C ASN A 355 -14.38 -7.86 12.63
N SER A 356 -14.60 -8.40 11.42
CA SER A 356 -15.59 -9.45 11.17
C SER A 356 -15.26 -10.73 11.94
N PHE A 357 -13.99 -11.15 11.91
CA PHE A 357 -13.50 -12.31 12.66
C PHE A 357 -13.62 -12.10 14.16
N PHE A 358 -13.18 -10.94 14.67
CA PHE A 358 -13.31 -10.58 16.08
C PHE A 358 -14.77 -10.61 16.56
N SER A 359 -15.71 -10.10 15.76
CA SER A 359 -17.14 -10.10 16.09
C SER A 359 -17.72 -11.51 16.29
N LYS A 360 -17.14 -12.53 15.63
CA LYS A 360 -17.54 -13.94 15.77
C LYS A 360 -16.76 -14.66 16.87
N TYR A 361 -15.47 -14.37 17.01
CA TYR A 361 -14.54 -15.12 17.85
C TYR A 361 -13.71 -14.23 18.80
N PRO A 362 -14.34 -13.37 19.63
CA PRO A 362 -13.60 -12.36 20.41
C PRO A 362 -12.61 -12.99 21.40
N ASN A 363 -12.95 -14.16 21.95
CA ASN A 363 -12.10 -14.89 22.89
C ASN A 363 -10.88 -15.55 22.25
N LEU A 364 -10.84 -15.73 20.92
CA LEU A 364 -9.63 -16.18 20.23
C LEU A 364 -8.64 -15.03 20.02
N ILE A 365 -9.14 -13.78 19.95
CA ILE A 365 -8.30 -12.60 19.74
C ILE A 365 -7.77 -12.07 21.08
N TYR A 366 -8.62 -12.05 22.10
CA TYR A 366 -8.29 -11.63 23.47
C TYR A 366 -8.71 -12.70 24.49
N PRO A 367 -7.93 -13.79 24.65
CA PRO A 367 -8.31 -14.95 25.48
C PRO A 367 -8.49 -14.64 26.96
N GLU A 368 -7.78 -13.64 27.47
CA GLU A 368 -7.86 -13.23 28.88
C GLU A 368 -9.06 -12.35 29.23
N GLY A 369 -9.93 -12.11 28.25
CA GLY A 369 -11.12 -11.30 28.40
C GLY A 369 -10.97 -10.01 27.60
N TYR A 370 -11.95 -9.78 26.73
CA TYR A 370 -12.23 -8.49 26.17
C TYR A 370 -13.12 -7.73 27.17
N GLU A 371 -12.61 -6.67 27.80
CA GLU A 371 -13.52 -5.72 28.43
C GLU A 371 -14.22 -4.96 27.31
N ASP A 372 -15.46 -5.37 27.01
CA ASP A 372 -16.33 -4.61 26.14
C ASP A 372 -16.62 -3.26 26.83
N VAL A 373 -16.01 -2.20 26.31
CA VAL A 373 -16.26 -0.82 26.69
C VAL A 373 -17.33 -0.31 25.71
N PRO A 374 -18.62 -0.36 26.05
CA PRO A 374 -19.65 0.04 25.12
C PRO A 374 -19.54 1.53 24.79
N VAL A 375 -19.90 1.89 23.56
CA VAL A 375 -20.22 3.28 23.26
C VAL A 375 -21.36 3.71 24.18
N THR A 376 -21.23 4.89 24.76
CA THR A 376 -22.21 5.54 25.63
C THR A 376 -22.65 6.90 25.09
N GLY A 377 -22.02 7.36 24.00
CA GLY A 377 -22.36 8.58 23.31
C GLY A 377 -21.55 8.76 22.03
N ILE A 378 -22.10 9.56 21.11
CA ILE A 378 -21.41 10.06 19.92
C ILE A 378 -21.69 11.56 19.81
N SER A 379 -20.71 12.33 19.35
CA SER A 379 -20.85 13.75 19.07
C SER A 379 -20.05 14.14 17.84
N LEU A 380 -20.36 15.30 17.25
CA LEU A 380 -19.59 15.87 16.16
C LEU A 380 -18.79 17.07 16.66
N ASN A 381 -17.61 17.31 16.07
CA ASN A 381 -16.79 18.50 16.34
C ASN A 381 -17.53 19.82 16.08
N ILE A 382 -18.44 19.84 15.11
CA ILE A 382 -19.31 20.99 14.78
C ILE A 382 -20.76 20.54 14.53
N ALA A 383 -21.72 21.40 14.90
CA ALA A 383 -23.16 21.13 14.76
C ALA A 383 -23.79 21.73 13.50
N SER A 384 -23.08 22.65 12.83
CA SER A 384 -23.51 23.26 11.57
C SER A 384 -22.32 23.81 10.81
N VAL A 385 -22.38 23.76 9.48
CA VAL A 385 -21.37 24.36 8.60
C VAL A 385 -22.04 25.01 7.39
N THR A 386 -21.44 26.11 6.91
CA THR A 386 -21.79 26.72 5.63
C THR A 386 -20.65 26.50 4.64
N ILE A 387 -20.96 25.86 3.51
CA ILE A 387 -19.98 25.45 2.50
C ILE A 387 -20.40 26.03 1.15
N GLU A 388 -19.48 26.60 0.39
CA GLU A 388 -19.79 27.03 -0.98
C GLU A 388 -19.93 25.81 -1.91
N GLU A 389 -20.84 25.89 -2.88
CA GLU A 389 -21.05 24.82 -3.86
C GLU A 389 -19.73 24.36 -4.50
N GLY A 390 -19.45 23.05 -4.46
CA GLY A 390 -18.25 22.42 -4.99
C GLY A 390 -17.08 22.30 -4.00
N LYS A 391 -17.16 22.92 -2.82
CA LYS A 391 -16.16 22.76 -1.75
C LYS A 391 -16.41 21.52 -0.90
N LYS A 392 -15.39 21.14 -0.12
CA LYS A 392 -15.44 20.04 0.84
C LYS A 392 -15.15 20.55 2.25
N GLU A 393 -15.69 19.85 3.24
CA GLU A 393 -15.42 20.08 4.67
C GLU A 393 -15.30 18.73 5.38
N GLU A 394 -14.49 18.67 6.44
CA GLU A 394 -14.31 17.48 7.26
C GLU A 394 -15.11 17.57 8.58
N LEU A 395 -15.85 16.51 8.89
CA LEU A 395 -16.52 16.29 10.16
C LEU A 395 -15.83 15.17 10.94
N GLU A 396 -15.59 15.43 12.21
CA GLU A 396 -15.01 14.45 13.13
C GLU A 396 -16.09 13.90 14.06
N ALA A 397 -16.22 12.58 14.11
CA ALA A 397 -17.08 11.87 15.06
C ALA A 397 -16.30 11.51 16.33
N ILE A 398 -16.79 11.97 17.48
CA ILE A 398 -16.18 11.78 18.79
C ILE A 398 -17.05 10.80 19.59
N LEU A 399 -16.56 9.58 19.80
CA LEU A 399 -17.23 8.54 20.59
C LEU A 399 -16.85 8.64 22.07
N VAL A 400 -17.82 8.38 22.94
CA VAL A 400 -17.66 8.40 24.40
C VAL A 400 -17.94 7.00 24.97
N PRO A 401 -17.05 6.43 25.79
CA PRO A 401 -15.71 6.92 26.06
C PRO A 401 -14.80 6.76 24.81
N ASN A 402 -13.72 7.54 24.72
CA ASN A 402 -12.81 7.48 23.56
C ASN A 402 -12.11 6.11 23.40
N ASN A 403 -12.15 5.27 24.44
CA ASN A 403 -11.66 3.89 24.41
C ASN A 403 -12.80 2.87 24.23
N ALA A 404 -13.94 3.27 23.67
CA ALA A 404 -15.00 2.36 23.31
C ALA A 404 -14.47 1.22 22.42
N SER A 405 -14.99 0.04 22.66
CA SER A 405 -14.60 -1.24 22.08
C SER A 405 -14.92 -1.35 20.59
N ASP A 406 -16.07 -0.83 20.17
CA ASP A 406 -16.43 -0.64 18.76
C ASP A 406 -16.44 0.85 18.44
N LYS A 407 -15.49 1.29 17.61
CA LYS A 407 -15.37 2.70 17.19
C LYS A 407 -15.95 2.99 15.81
N ARG A 408 -16.53 1.99 15.15
CA ARG A 408 -17.08 2.16 13.80
C ARG A 408 -18.30 3.06 13.84
N VAL A 409 -18.44 3.87 12.80
CA VAL A 409 -19.55 4.80 12.64
C VAL A 409 -20.07 4.75 11.21
N GLU A 410 -21.35 5.04 11.05
CA GLU A 410 -22.05 5.07 9.77
C GLU A 410 -22.46 6.51 9.47
N TRP A 411 -22.15 6.99 8.26
CA TRP A 411 -22.46 8.35 7.81
C TRP A 411 -23.62 8.34 6.81
N SER A 412 -24.47 9.36 6.87
CA SER A 412 -25.55 9.55 5.91
C SER A 412 -25.86 11.03 5.68
N SER A 413 -26.38 11.35 4.50
CA SER A 413 -26.93 12.67 4.17
C SER A 413 -28.43 12.56 3.95
N SER A 414 -29.20 13.51 4.50
CA SER A 414 -30.65 13.59 4.28
C SER A 414 -31.00 13.95 2.83
N ASP A 415 -30.09 14.61 2.11
CA ASP A 415 -30.25 14.97 0.70
C ASP A 415 -28.89 15.01 -0.02
N ALA A 416 -28.57 13.93 -0.72
CA ALA A 416 -27.35 13.79 -1.51
C ALA A 416 -27.28 14.74 -2.72
N THR A 417 -28.39 15.37 -3.12
CA THR A 417 -28.40 16.39 -4.18
C THR A 417 -27.93 17.76 -3.69
N VAL A 418 -27.98 18.01 -2.37
CA VAL A 418 -27.46 19.20 -1.71
C VAL A 418 -26.02 18.98 -1.25
N ALA A 419 -25.76 17.88 -0.52
CA ALA A 419 -24.40 17.49 -0.12
C ALA A 419 -24.28 15.98 0.10
N THR A 420 -23.15 15.38 -0.28
CA THR A 420 -22.80 13.99 0.03
C THR A 420 -21.83 13.93 1.20
N VAL A 421 -21.76 12.78 1.88
CA VAL A 421 -20.77 12.51 2.92
C VAL A 421 -20.14 11.14 2.69
N ASP A 422 -18.83 11.04 2.81
CA ASP A 422 -18.08 9.79 2.76
C ASP A 422 -16.96 9.84 3.81
N ASN A 423 -16.98 8.90 4.76
CA ASN A 423 -16.03 8.84 5.87
C ASN A 423 -15.78 10.19 6.58
N GLY A 424 -16.84 10.95 6.86
CA GLY A 424 -16.76 12.26 7.51
C GLY A 424 -16.44 13.43 6.57
N ILE A 425 -16.13 13.19 5.29
CA ILE A 425 -15.87 14.25 4.31
C ILE A 425 -17.18 14.64 3.62
N ILE A 426 -17.65 15.86 3.87
CA ILE A 426 -18.78 16.46 3.16
C ILE A 426 -18.31 16.99 1.81
N THR A 427 -19.07 16.73 0.74
CA THR A 427 -18.92 17.42 -0.56
C THR A 427 -20.19 18.19 -0.88
N ALA A 428 -20.08 19.51 -1.02
CA ALA A 428 -21.21 20.38 -1.37
C ALA A 428 -21.57 20.25 -2.86
N VAL A 429 -22.83 19.88 -3.15
CA VAL A 429 -23.31 19.55 -4.50
C VAL A 429 -24.12 20.68 -5.11
N SER A 430 -25.11 21.23 -4.40
CA SER A 430 -25.94 22.33 -4.90
C SER A 430 -26.50 23.18 -3.76
N VAL A 431 -26.85 24.42 -4.06
CA VAL A 431 -27.40 25.39 -3.10
C VAL A 431 -28.63 24.84 -2.39
N GLY A 432 -28.61 24.85 -1.07
CA GLY A 432 -29.67 24.27 -0.26
C GLY A 432 -29.24 24.03 1.18
N GLU A 433 -30.08 23.33 1.94
CA GLU A 433 -29.77 22.90 3.30
C GLU A 433 -30.08 21.41 3.41
N CYS A 434 -29.15 20.63 3.96
CA CYS A 434 -29.36 19.23 4.30
C CYS A 434 -28.76 18.91 5.67
N THR A 435 -29.10 17.75 6.22
CA THR A 435 -28.52 17.24 7.47
C THR A 435 -27.61 16.07 7.16
N VAL A 436 -26.37 16.15 7.64
CA VAL A 436 -25.44 15.03 7.66
C VAL A 436 -25.48 14.40 9.05
N SER A 437 -25.69 13.09 9.10
CA SER A 437 -25.84 12.31 10.32
C SER A 437 -24.71 11.29 10.45
N VAL A 438 -24.24 11.10 11.67
CA VAL A 438 -23.36 9.99 12.05
C VAL A 438 -24.04 9.14 13.12
N SER A 439 -23.95 7.83 13.00
CA SER A 439 -24.41 6.89 14.03
C SER A 439 -23.33 5.91 14.43
N SER A 440 -23.34 5.46 15.68
CA SER A 440 -22.55 4.29 16.09
C SER A 440 -22.96 3.06 15.27
N SER A 441 -22.04 2.13 15.06
CA SER A 441 -22.26 0.87 14.33
C SER A 441 -23.44 0.05 14.84
N ASP A 442 -23.69 0.06 16.14
CA ASP A 442 -24.82 -0.60 16.79
C ASP A 442 -26.16 0.16 16.63
N GLY A 443 -26.13 1.37 16.06
CA GLY A 443 -27.27 2.25 15.84
C GLY A 443 -27.84 2.91 17.09
N ASN A 444 -27.24 2.72 18.26
CA ASN A 444 -27.79 3.21 19.54
C ASN A 444 -27.55 4.70 19.79
N PHE A 445 -26.52 5.28 19.19
CA PHE A 445 -26.17 6.68 19.34
C PHE A 445 -26.07 7.36 17.98
N SER A 446 -26.52 8.61 17.88
CA SER A 446 -26.38 9.41 16.67
C SER A 446 -26.17 10.89 16.99
N SER A 447 -25.51 11.58 16.06
CA SER A 447 -25.30 13.03 16.09
C SER A 447 -25.45 13.59 14.68
N ASN A 448 -25.86 14.86 14.57
CA ASN A 448 -26.20 15.50 13.30
C ASN A 448 -25.45 16.83 13.14
N CYS A 449 -25.14 17.17 11.90
CA CYS A 449 -24.63 18.48 11.48
C CYS A 449 -25.54 19.05 10.39
N ILE A 450 -25.95 20.31 10.54
CA ILE A 450 -26.69 21.04 9.51
C ILE A 450 -25.70 21.60 8.49
N VAL A 451 -25.84 21.21 7.23
CA VAL A 451 -25.02 21.69 6.13
C VAL A 451 -25.83 22.67 5.30
N THR A 452 -25.41 23.93 5.28
CA THR A 452 -25.96 24.95 4.39
C THR A 452 -25.00 25.14 3.22
N VAL A 453 -25.44 24.81 2.01
CA VAL A 453 -24.68 25.09 0.80
C VAL A 453 -25.13 26.44 0.24
N THR A 454 -24.21 27.40 0.17
CA THR A 454 -24.47 28.72 -0.41
C THR A 454 -24.07 28.78 -1.87
N GLU A 455 -24.67 29.74 -2.57
CA GLU A 455 -24.14 30.16 -3.87
C GLU A 455 -22.66 30.50 -3.71
N ARG A 456 -21.89 30.02 -4.68
CA ARG A 456 -20.48 30.34 -4.81
C ARG A 456 -20.32 31.84 -5.03
N ASP A 457 -19.45 32.51 -4.27
CA ASP A 457 -19.24 33.96 -4.39
C ASP A 457 -18.49 34.32 -5.69
N PRO A 458 -19.13 35.03 -6.65
CA PRO A 458 -18.49 35.40 -7.92
C PRO A 458 -17.42 36.50 -7.76
N THR A 459 -17.26 37.13 -6.58
CA THR A 459 -16.29 38.22 -6.37
C THR A 459 -14.83 37.78 -6.35
N ASN A 460 -14.55 36.47 -6.21
CA ASN A 460 -13.22 35.89 -6.34
C ASN A 460 -12.85 35.46 -7.78
N SER A 461 -13.67 35.83 -8.78
CA SER A 461 -13.38 35.52 -10.18
C SER A 461 -12.26 36.41 -10.75
N THR A 462 -11.37 35.80 -11.52
CA THR A 462 -10.33 36.50 -12.28
C THR A 462 -10.85 36.85 -13.68
N ASN A 463 -10.81 38.13 -14.07
CA ASN A 463 -11.16 38.51 -15.44
C ASN A 463 -10.16 37.91 -16.45
N ILE A 464 -10.65 37.22 -17.48
CA ILE A 464 -9.84 36.69 -18.58
C ILE A 464 -10.22 37.34 -19.92
N GLU A 465 -9.20 37.63 -20.73
CA GLU A 465 -9.35 38.02 -22.13
C GLU A 465 -9.33 36.78 -23.02
N LEU A 466 -10.14 36.77 -24.08
CA LEU A 466 -10.19 35.64 -25.02
C LEU A 466 -9.34 35.90 -26.27
N THR A 467 -8.60 34.93 -26.81
CA THR A 467 -8.54 33.50 -26.47
C THR A 467 -7.73 33.20 -25.21
N TYR A 468 -8.31 32.40 -24.31
CA TYR A 468 -7.71 31.98 -23.06
C TYR A 468 -7.41 30.47 -23.07
N LYS A 469 -6.26 30.08 -22.50
CA LYS A 469 -5.89 28.68 -22.27
C LYS A 469 -5.31 28.52 -20.89
N HIS A 470 -5.56 27.37 -20.28
CA HIS A 470 -4.96 27.02 -19.00
C HIS A 470 -4.62 25.52 -18.97
N ASP A 471 -3.41 25.23 -18.50
CA ASP A 471 -2.88 23.91 -18.20
C ASP A 471 -2.53 23.83 -16.72
N GLY A 472 -2.94 22.77 -16.02
CA GLY A 472 -2.49 22.51 -14.65
C GLY A 472 -3.57 22.00 -13.71
N ALA A 473 -3.14 21.47 -12.56
CA ALA A 473 -4.06 21.17 -11.47
C ALA A 473 -4.46 22.46 -10.77
N GLY A 474 -5.63 22.45 -10.14
CA GLY A 474 -6.10 23.54 -9.32
C GLY A 474 -7.57 23.83 -9.51
N GLU A 475 -8.01 24.83 -8.77
CA GLU A 475 -9.37 25.33 -8.79
C GLU A 475 -9.33 26.80 -9.18
N PHE A 476 -9.95 27.14 -10.31
CA PHE A 476 -9.91 28.50 -10.86
C PHE A 476 -11.30 28.99 -11.20
N PHE A 477 -11.49 30.28 -10.97
CA PHE A 477 -12.70 31.02 -11.32
C PHE A 477 -12.32 32.12 -12.29
N TRP A 478 -12.90 32.07 -13.48
CA TRP A 478 -12.71 33.11 -14.48
C TRP A 478 -14.03 33.77 -14.84
N VAL A 479 -13.94 35.03 -15.26
CA VAL A 479 -15.07 35.76 -15.81
C VAL A 479 -14.65 36.46 -17.09
N THR A 480 -15.54 36.47 -18.08
CA THR A 480 -15.34 37.26 -19.31
C THR A 480 -16.66 37.85 -19.80
N ASN A 481 -16.62 39.08 -20.28
CA ASN A 481 -17.74 39.70 -20.98
C ASN A 481 -17.65 39.52 -22.51
N GLU A 482 -16.59 38.88 -23.01
CA GLU A 482 -16.40 38.58 -24.44
C GLU A 482 -17.33 37.45 -24.88
N ASN A 483 -17.58 37.32 -26.19
CA ASN A 483 -18.37 36.22 -26.72
C ASN A 483 -17.46 35.02 -26.97
N ILE A 484 -17.74 33.89 -26.31
CA ILE A 484 -17.06 32.62 -26.52
C ILE A 484 -17.62 31.96 -27.79
N ASN A 485 -16.75 31.67 -28.74
CA ASN A 485 -17.04 30.88 -29.95
C ASN A 485 -17.02 29.38 -29.67
N TYR A 486 -16.04 28.91 -28.90
CA TYR A 486 -15.99 27.53 -28.44
C TYR A 486 -15.19 27.40 -27.14
N ALA A 487 -15.51 26.36 -26.40
CA ALA A 487 -14.72 25.86 -25.27
C ALA A 487 -14.33 24.41 -25.54
N ASN A 488 -13.13 24.03 -25.12
CA ASN A 488 -12.63 22.67 -25.20
C ASN A 488 -11.86 22.34 -23.93
N SER A 489 -12.12 21.19 -23.34
CA SER A 489 -11.39 20.74 -22.15
C SER A 489 -11.14 19.24 -22.16
N TRP A 490 -10.12 18.80 -21.42
CA TRP A 490 -9.87 17.39 -21.13
C TRP A 490 -9.09 17.22 -19.82
N ASN A 491 -9.30 16.06 -19.19
CA ASN A 491 -8.68 15.68 -17.92
C ASN A 491 -9.04 16.61 -16.75
N LEU A 492 -10.17 17.31 -16.81
CA LEU A 492 -10.71 18.12 -15.72
C LEU A 492 -11.68 17.28 -14.88
N ASP A 493 -11.75 17.59 -13.59
CA ASP A 493 -12.82 17.12 -12.71
C ASP A 493 -14.10 17.88 -13.00
N LYS A 494 -13.99 19.19 -13.30
CA LYS A 494 -15.13 20.03 -13.66
C LYS A 494 -14.71 21.21 -14.56
N LEU A 495 -15.48 21.46 -15.61
CA LEU A 495 -15.56 22.75 -16.29
C LEU A 495 -17.02 23.14 -16.40
N GLU A 496 -17.40 24.27 -15.83
CA GLU A 496 -18.77 24.79 -15.91
C GLU A 496 -18.73 26.22 -16.44
N ILE A 497 -19.64 26.55 -17.36
CA ILE A 497 -19.84 27.91 -17.85
C ILE A 497 -21.29 28.28 -17.55
N ASN A 498 -21.52 29.32 -16.73
CA ASN A 498 -22.85 29.77 -16.29
C ASN A 498 -23.79 28.62 -15.88
N GLY A 499 -23.32 27.68 -15.05
CA GLY A 499 -24.12 26.53 -14.59
C GLY A 499 -24.26 25.38 -15.59
N VAL A 500 -23.73 25.49 -16.80
CA VAL A 500 -23.76 24.42 -17.80
C VAL A 500 -22.42 23.70 -17.84
N ASP A 501 -22.46 22.37 -17.77
CA ASP A 501 -21.27 21.51 -17.78
C ASP A 501 -20.61 21.45 -19.17
N TYR A 502 -19.30 21.72 -19.21
CA TYR A 502 -18.38 21.66 -20.34
C TYR A 502 -17.17 20.75 -20.07
N THR A 503 -17.26 19.90 -19.04
CA THR A 503 -16.17 19.02 -18.61
C THR A 503 -15.81 18.02 -19.70
N ASN A 504 -14.51 17.95 -20.02
CA ASN A 504 -13.89 16.95 -20.89
C ASN A 504 -14.51 16.83 -22.29
N LYS A 505 -15.02 17.95 -22.83
CA LYS A 505 -15.63 18.00 -24.16
C LYS A 505 -15.35 19.30 -24.90
N TRP A 506 -15.45 19.20 -26.21
CA TRP A 506 -15.49 20.36 -27.11
C TRP A 506 -16.94 20.79 -27.31
N SER A 507 -17.20 22.10 -27.25
CA SER A 507 -18.49 22.69 -27.62
C SER A 507 -18.33 24.08 -28.23
N ASN A 508 -19.07 24.34 -29.29
CA ASN A 508 -19.25 25.67 -29.89
C ASN A 508 -20.63 26.28 -29.58
N SER A 509 -21.39 25.70 -28.64
CA SER A 509 -22.66 26.22 -28.16
C SER A 509 -22.53 26.58 -26.70
N MET A 510 -22.52 27.87 -26.41
CA MET A 510 -22.40 28.43 -25.06
C MET A 510 -23.78 28.72 -24.48
N PRO A 511 -23.94 28.72 -23.14
CA PRO A 511 -25.19 29.13 -22.52
C PRO A 511 -25.45 30.64 -22.76
N ASP A 512 -26.62 31.12 -22.35
CA ASP A 512 -26.85 32.56 -22.30
C ASP A 512 -25.95 33.22 -21.25
N LYS A 513 -25.57 34.47 -21.49
CA LYS A 513 -24.84 35.28 -20.52
C LYS A 513 -25.73 35.63 -19.33
N ILE A 514 -25.18 35.51 -18.13
CA ILE A 514 -25.81 35.99 -16.88
C ILE A 514 -25.23 37.37 -16.61
N ASN A 515 -26.08 38.39 -16.46
CA ASN A 515 -25.67 39.79 -16.23
C ASN A 515 -24.62 40.34 -17.22
N GLY A 516 -24.59 39.81 -18.45
CA GLY A 516 -23.65 40.24 -19.50
C GLY A 516 -22.29 39.54 -19.48
N THR A 517 -22.09 38.53 -18.63
CA THR A 517 -20.82 37.78 -18.50
C THR A 517 -21.00 36.26 -18.65
N TYR A 518 -19.89 35.61 -18.96
CA TYR A 518 -19.66 34.18 -18.74
C TYR A 518 -18.80 34.02 -17.49
N GLU A 519 -19.32 33.30 -16.51
CA GLU A 519 -18.62 32.80 -15.34
C GLU A 519 -18.17 31.39 -15.64
N ILE A 520 -16.88 31.12 -15.46
CA ILE A 520 -16.23 29.87 -15.82
C ILE A 520 -15.60 29.28 -14.58
N TYR A 521 -16.00 28.07 -14.22
CA TYR A 521 -15.46 27.32 -13.10
C TYR A 521 -14.63 26.13 -13.59
N TYR A 522 -13.39 26.06 -13.16
CA TYR A 522 -12.42 25.03 -13.51
C TYR A 522 -11.97 24.28 -12.26
N VAL A 523 -11.99 22.95 -12.31
CA VAL A 523 -11.39 22.07 -11.29
C VAL A 523 -10.61 20.97 -11.99
N ALA A 524 -9.37 20.76 -11.55
CA ALA A 524 -8.54 19.65 -12.01
C ALA A 524 -7.57 19.16 -10.93
N GLN A 525 -7.42 17.83 -10.84
CA GLN A 525 -6.44 17.18 -9.98
C GLN A 525 -5.07 16.98 -10.63
N PHE A 526 -4.97 17.07 -11.96
CA PHE A 526 -3.74 16.70 -12.65
C PHE A 526 -3.03 17.88 -13.32
N ASN A 527 -1.70 17.91 -13.23
CA ASN A 527 -0.89 18.97 -13.85
C ASN A 527 -0.92 19.02 -15.39
N TRP A 528 -1.60 18.07 -16.03
CA TRP A 528 -1.76 17.96 -17.49
C TRP A 528 -3.22 18.14 -17.94
N SER A 529 -4.08 18.59 -17.02
CA SER A 529 -5.45 19.02 -17.29
C SER A 529 -5.47 20.30 -18.08
N HIS A 530 -6.39 20.41 -19.04
CA HIS A 530 -6.38 21.50 -20.02
C HIS A 530 -7.76 22.08 -20.30
N VAL A 531 -7.82 23.40 -20.47
CA VAL A 531 -8.95 24.10 -21.05
C VAL A 531 -8.51 25.17 -22.04
N GLU A 532 -9.25 25.31 -23.13
CA GLU A 532 -9.15 26.38 -24.11
C GLU A 532 -10.53 27.01 -24.34
N ILE A 533 -10.61 28.34 -24.23
CA ILE A 533 -11.82 29.14 -24.41
C ILE A 533 -11.52 30.23 -25.42
N VAL A 534 -12.20 30.20 -26.57
CA VAL A 534 -11.84 31.01 -27.74
C VAL A 534 -12.92 32.03 -28.04
N GLY A 535 -12.53 33.28 -28.25
CA GLY A 535 -13.43 34.40 -28.57
C GLY A 535 -13.61 34.64 -30.07
N ALA A 536 -14.60 35.47 -30.42
CA ALA A 536 -14.79 35.97 -31.79
C ALA A 536 -13.74 37.03 -32.15
N SER A 537 -12.84 36.71 -33.08
CA SER A 537 -11.81 37.64 -33.54
C SER A 537 -12.42 38.88 -34.23
N LYS A 538 -12.04 40.07 -33.77
CA LYS A 538 -12.26 41.34 -34.49
C LYS A 538 -11.41 41.33 -35.77
N ASN A 539 -12.05 41.25 -36.93
CA ASN A 539 -11.38 41.23 -38.25
C ASN A 539 -10.67 42.56 -38.59
N ALA A 540 -9.41 42.50 -39.04
CA ALA A 540 -8.85 43.39 -40.08
C ALA A 540 -7.49 42.91 -40.68
N SER A 541 -7.56 42.46 -41.94
CA SER A 541 -6.64 42.54 -43.09
C SER A 541 -5.13 42.93 -42.96
N VAL A 542 -4.28 41.96 -43.35
CA VAL A 542 -3.05 41.96 -44.19
C VAL A 542 -2.24 43.26 -44.45
N SER A 543 -0.95 43.25 -44.06
CA SER A 543 0.20 43.63 -44.93
C SER A 543 1.53 43.05 -44.41
N LYS A 544 2.55 43.03 -45.27
CA LYS A 544 3.63 42.04 -45.42
C LYS A 544 4.99 42.52 -44.83
N SER A 545 5.71 41.61 -44.16
CA SER A 545 7.17 41.56 -43.81
C SER A 545 7.75 42.71 -42.94
N ALA A 546 8.60 42.50 -41.93
CA ALA A 546 9.63 41.47 -41.75
C ALA A 546 9.98 41.17 -40.27
N SER A 547 10.36 39.90 -40.04
CA SER A 547 11.32 39.34 -39.07
C SER A 547 11.22 39.67 -37.58
N VAL A 548 10.72 38.72 -36.79
CA VAL A 548 11.53 37.76 -35.99
C VAL A 548 10.76 36.42 -36.00
N SER A 549 11.35 35.33 -36.52
CA SER A 549 10.70 34.03 -36.65
C SER A 549 10.83 33.19 -35.39
N ASN A 550 9.68 32.70 -34.93
CA ASN A 550 9.53 31.65 -33.94
C ASN A 550 10.26 30.38 -34.39
N GLU A 551 11.26 29.98 -33.64
CA GLU A 551 11.77 28.61 -33.66
C GLU A 551 11.24 27.85 -32.43
N ASP A 552 10.74 26.65 -32.74
CA ASP A 552 10.88 25.45 -31.90
C ASP A 552 9.84 25.03 -30.85
N LYS A 553 8.54 25.02 -31.21
CA LYS A 553 7.63 23.89 -30.87
C LYS A 553 6.55 23.71 -31.95
N GLY A 554 6.96 23.21 -33.12
CA GLY A 554 6.13 23.17 -34.34
C GLY A 554 5.24 21.92 -34.49
N LEU A 555 3.92 22.15 -34.62
CA LEU A 555 3.11 21.85 -35.82
C LEU A 555 3.04 20.42 -36.41
N LEU A 556 3.72 19.40 -35.89
CA LEU A 556 3.64 18.01 -36.40
C LEU A 556 2.73 17.09 -35.58
N ASP A 557 2.39 17.45 -34.34
CA ASP A 557 1.71 16.54 -33.40
C ASP A 557 0.22 16.32 -33.72
N ASN A 558 -0.45 17.31 -34.33
CA ASN A 558 -1.90 17.27 -34.57
C ASN A 558 -2.31 16.51 -35.86
N THR A 559 -1.37 16.18 -36.74
CA THR A 559 -1.70 15.49 -38.00
C THR A 559 -1.55 13.98 -37.90
N ILE A 560 -0.68 13.48 -37.02
CA ILE A 560 -0.41 12.05 -36.88
C ILE A 560 -1.50 11.40 -36.01
N LYS A 561 -2.09 10.30 -36.48
CA LYS A 561 -3.13 9.55 -35.73
C LYS A 561 -2.76 8.08 -35.61
N LEU A 562 -3.04 7.52 -34.43
CA LEU A 562 -2.92 6.10 -34.11
C LEU A 562 -4.31 5.51 -33.92
N TYR A 563 -4.69 4.54 -34.73
CA TYR A 563 -5.99 3.89 -34.60
C TYR A 563 -5.95 2.42 -35.09
N PRO A 564 -6.51 1.46 -34.33
CA PRO A 564 -7.05 1.62 -32.98
C PRO A 564 -5.93 1.93 -31.97
N ASN A 565 -6.27 2.59 -30.86
CA ASN A 565 -5.37 2.77 -29.71
C ASN A 565 -6.25 2.97 -28.46
N PRO A 566 -6.46 1.93 -27.62
CA PRO A 566 -5.68 0.69 -27.54
C PRO A 566 -5.83 -0.24 -28.76
N ALA A 567 -4.75 -0.91 -29.16
CA ALA A 567 -4.67 -1.85 -30.28
C ALA A 567 -4.43 -3.28 -29.78
N SER A 568 -4.88 -4.29 -30.53
CA SER A 568 -4.62 -5.71 -30.19
C SER A 568 -3.69 -6.38 -31.20
N SER A 569 -4.09 -6.52 -32.47
CA SER A 569 -3.26 -7.19 -33.48
C SER A 569 -2.51 -6.24 -34.41
N GLU A 570 -3.02 -5.02 -34.62
CA GLU A 570 -2.38 -4.02 -35.47
C GLU A 570 -2.77 -2.59 -35.06
N VAL A 571 -1.88 -1.63 -35.37
CA VAL A 571 -2.20 -0.20 -35.31
C VAL A 571 -1.95 0.46 -36.65
N THR A 572 -2.93 1.24 -37.11
CA THR A 572 -2.78 2.13 -38.26
C THR A 572 -2.27 3.48 -37.80
N VAL A 573 -1.13 3.88 -38.36
CA VAL A 573 -0.52 5.19 -38.23
C VAL A 573 -0.82 6.00 -39.48
N SER A 574 -1.52 7.14 -39.35
CA SER A 574 -1.85 8.01 -40.48
C SER A 574 -1.35 9.44 -40.25
N GLY A 575 -1.30 10.25 -41.31
CA GLY A 575 -0.82 11.63 -41.23
C GLY A 575 0.70 11.79 -41.34
N LEU A 576 1.35 10.84 -42.02
CA LEU A 576 2.82 10.72 -42.10
C LEU A 576 3.47 11.56 -43.21
N SER A 577 2.75 12.52 -43.78
CA SER A 577 3.33 13.41 -44.79
C SER A 577 4.45 14.25 -44.18
N GLY A 578 5.66 14.16 -44.74
CA GLY A 578 6.85 14.82 -44.19
C GLY A 578 7.61 14.02 -43.13
N ILE A 579 7.17 12.80 -42.79
CA ILE A 579 7.90 11.89 -41.90
C ILE A 579 8.90 11.05 -42.70
N LYS A 580 10.15 11.00 -42.20
CA LYS A 580 11.27 10.26 -42.78
C LYS A 580 11.41 8.87 -42.16
N ILE A 581 11.39 8.79 -40.82
CA ILE A 581 11.61 7.54 -40.06
C ILE A 581 10.54 7.41 -38.98
N ILE A 582 10.09 6.18 -38.75
CA ILE A 582 9.27 5.78 -37.60
C ILE A 582 10.04 4.77 -36.77
N LYS A 583 9.96 4.89 -35.45
CA LYS A 583 10.49 3.90 -34.51
C LYS A 583 9.42 3.46 -33.52
N LEU A 584 9.24 2.16 -33.29
CA LEU A 584 8.51 1.65 -32.14
C LEU A 584 9.53 1.42 -31.01
N LEU A 585 9.23 1.94 -29.83
CA LEU A 585 10.09 1.91 -28.67
C LEU A 585 9.39 1.19 -27.51
N SER A 586 10.13 0.40 -26.75
CA SER A 586 9.69 -0.13 -25.46
C SER A 586 9.51 1.00 -24.43
N ILE A 587 8.92 0.70 -23.26
CA ILE A 587 8.83 1.67 -22.15
C ILE A 587 10.20 2.08 -21.59
N SER A 588 11.22 1.23 -21.73
CA SER A 588 12.61 1.52 -21.37
C SER A 588 13.38 2.30 -22.44
N GLY A 589 12.74 2.60 -23.58
CA GLY A 589 13.32 3.39 -24.68
C GLY A 589 14.12 2.57 -25.70
N GLU A 590 14.10 1.24 -25.62
CA GLU A 590 14.73 0.35 -26.60
C GLU A 590 14.00 0.43 -27.94
N THR A 591 14.73 0.50 -29.06
CA THR A 591 14.13 0.50 -30.40
C THR A 591 13.79 -0.92 -30.83
N LEU A 592 12.50 -1.24 -30.90
CA LEU A 592 11.98 -2.56 -31.27
C LEU A 592 11.70 -2.66 -32.77
N LEU A 593 11.29 -1.55 -33.40
CA LEU A 593 11.08 -1.44 -34.84
C LEU A 593 11.64 -0.11 -35.33
N GLU A 594 12.28 -0.08 -36.50
CA GLU A 594 12.64 1.14 -37.20
C GLU A 594 12.31 1.01 -38.70
N GLN A 595 11.59 1.98 -39.25
CA GLN A 595 11.17 1.97 -40.66
C GLN A 595 11.31 3.33 -41.34
N SER A 596 11.92 3.34 -42.52
CA SER A 596 11.91 4.50 -43.42
C SER A 596 10.58 4.61 -44.16
N MET A 597 9.99 5.80 -44.19
CA MET A 597 8.65 6.02 -44.74
C MET A 597 8.63 6.15 -46.26
N ASN A 598 9.74 6.55 -46.90
CA ASN A 598 9.88 6.71 -48.36
C ASN A 598 8.69 7.45 -49.02
N GLY A 599 8.11 8.45 -48.34
CA GLY A 599 6.99 9.26 -48.84
C GLY A 599 5.58 8.68 -48.63
N LYS A 600 5.42 7.55 -47.92
CA LYS A 600 4.10 7.02 -47.54
C LYS A 600 3.37 7.95 -46.57
N SER A 601 2.06 8.10 -46.72
CA SER A 601 1.19 8.92 -45.86
C SER A 601 0.56 8.16 -44.68
N SER A 602 0.65 6.83 -44.69
CA SER A 602 0.22 5.93 -43.61
C SER A 602 1.06 4.66 -43.54
N LEU A 603 0.98 3.95 -42.40
CA LEU A 603 1.63 2.68 -42.12
C LEU A 603 0.73 1.83 -41.22
N ILE A 604 0.70 0.52 -41.45
CA ILE A 604 0.11 -0.45 -40.52
C ILE A 604 1.27 -1.21 -39.86
N ILE A 605 1.26 -1.29 -38.53
CA ILE A 605 2.24 -2.04 -37.74
C ILE A 605 1.49 -3.23 -37.15
N SER A 606 1.92 -4.46 -37.48
CA SER A 606 1.47 -5.67 -36.78
C SER A 606 2.07 -5.68 -35.38
N LEU A 607 1.23 -6.07 -34.42
CA LEU A 607 1.55 -6.08 -32.99
C LEU A 607 1.66 -7.51 -32.42
N ASP A 608 1.55 -8.54 -33.26
CA ASP A 608 1.45 -9.94 -32.83
C ASP A 608 2.73 -10.44 -32.13
N ASP A 609 3.88 -9.79 -32.37
CA ASP A 609 5.17 -10.13 -31.76
C ASP A 609 5.46 -9.34 -30.46
N TYR A 610 4.53 -8.50 -29.98
CA TYR A 610 4.74 -7.63 -28.83
C TYR A 610 3.78 -7.96 -27.68
N CYS A 611 4.32 -8.03 -26.46
CA CYS A 611 3.51 -8.27 -25.27
C CYS A 611 2.57 -7.08 -24.98
N ASN A 612 1.46 -7.37 -24.29
CA ASN A 612 0.55 -6.35 -23.79
C ASN A 612 1.27 -5.32 -22.93
N GLY A 613 0.98 -4.04 -23.12
CA GLY A 613 1.66 -2.97 -22.41
C GLY A 613 1.72 -1.64 -23.14
N VAL A 614 2.51 -0.72 -22.57
CA VAL A 614 2.70 0.64 -23.09
C VAL A 614 3.97 0.71 -23.93
N TYR A 615 3.83 1.24 -25.14
CA TYR A 615 4.91 1.49 -26.09
C TYR A 615 4.87 2.93 -26.57
N PHE A 616 5.94 3.37 -27.22
CA PHE A 616 6.02 4.68 -27.84
C PHE A 616 6.36 4.58 -29.32
N ILE A 617 5.66 5.33 -30.16
CA ILE A 617 6.03 5.48 -31.56
C ILE A 617 6.65 6.86 -31.76
N SER A 618 7.92 6.87 -32.13
CA SER A 618 8.71 8.06 -32.43
C SER A 618 8.72 8.32 -33.94
N PHE A 619 8.50 9.56 -34.34
CA PHE A 619 8.45 10.06 -35.71
C PHE A 619 9.58 11.05 -35.92
N VAL A 620 10.45 10.80 -36.91
CA VAL A 620 11.50 11.73 -37.32
C VAL A 620 11.09 12.32 -38.66
N SER A 621 10.88 13.63 -38.73
CA SER A 621 10.54 14.34 -39.97
C SER A 621 11.74 14.49 -40.91
N VAL A 622 11.48 14.88 -42.16
CA VAL A 622 12.54 15.14 -43.17
C VAL A 622 13.48 16.27 -42.77
N ASP A 623 13.02 17.23 -41.96
CA ASP A 623 13.80 18.32 -41.35
C ASP A 623 14.43 17.92 -39.99
N GLY A 624 14.31 16.65 -39.58
CA GLY A 624 14.99 16.09 -38.41
C GLY A 624 14.29 16.29 -37.06
N LYS A 625 13.05 16.80 -37.05
CA LYS A 625 12.27 16.98 -35.82
C LYS A 625 11.72 15.65 -35.33
N LEU A 626 11.77 15.47 -34.02
CA LEU A 626 11.24 14.30 -33.31
C LEU A 626 9.84 14.60 -32.77
N THR A 627 8.92 13.66 -32.90
CA THR A 627 7.62 13.67 -32.22
C THR A 627 7.33 12.26 -31.74
N THR A 628 6.70 12.09 -30.57
CA THR A 628 6.44 10.75 -30.00
C THR A 628 4.98 10.64 -29.61
N LYS A 629 4.36 9.47 -29.85
CA LYS A 629 3.00 9.17 -29.37
C LYS A 629 2.95 7.84 -28.62
N LYS A 630 2.10 7.77 -27.60
CA LYS A 630 1.86 6.56 -26.81
C LYS A 630 0.98 5.56 -27.59
N LEU A 631 1.37 4.29 -27.59
CA LEU A 631 0.60 3.14 -28.08
C LEU A 631 0.31 2.20 -26.90
N LEU A 632 -0.95 1.76 -26.75
CA LEU A 632 -1.33 0.71 -25.80
C LEU A 632 -1.65 -0.58 -26.57
N ILE A 633 -0.96 -1.67 -26.24
CA ILE A 633 -1.19 -3.01 -26.78
C ILE A 633 -1.98 -3.84 -25.76
N LYS A 634 -3.07 -4.49 -26.21
CA LYS A 634 -4.04 -5.24 -25.42
C LYS A 634 -4.18 -6.69 -25.84
#